data_AF-A0A151MLZ8-F1
#
_entry.id   AF-A0A151MLZ8-F1
#
_cell.length_a   1.000
_cell.length_b   1.000
_cell.length_c   1.000
_cell.angle_alpha   90.00
_cell.angle_beta   90.00
_cell.angle_gamma   90.00
#
_symmetry.space_group_name_H-M   'P 1'
#
loop_
_entity.id
_entity.type
_entity.pdbx_description
1 polymer ?
#
loop_
_entity_poly.entity_id
_entity_poly.type
_entity_poly.pdbx_seq_one_letter_code
_entity_poly.pdbx_strand_id
1 'polypeptide(L)'
;MTVTWATLAPAGSVVRFGQAPGPELPWQATGSTQRFVDGGFLRRVLYMHRVTLRGLVPGQRYVYRCGSQEGWSRRFQFRALRNGTAWSPRVAVYGDMGLENPRALPRLQREARAGLYDAVLHVGDFAYDMDWNDARVGDAFMRRVEPLAATVPYMTCPGNHEQK
;
A
#
# COMPACT_ATOMS: atom_id res chain seq x y z
N MET A 1 11.04 0.46 -4.42
CA MET A 1 9.77 0.30 -3.67
C MET A 1 9.00 1.60 -3.78
N THR A 2 7.68 1.56 -4.00
CA THR A 2 6.86 2.77 -4.06
C THR A 2 5.85 2.74 -2.92
N VAL A 3 5.82 3.80 -2.11
CA VAL A 3 4.85 3.98 -1.03
C VAL A 3 3.77 4.93 -1.52
N THR A 4 2.52 4.52 -1.42
CA THR A 4 1.35 5.32 -1.80
C THR A 4 0.41 5.42 -0.61
N TRP A 5 -0.11 6.63 -0.33
CA TRP A 5 -1.12 6.85 0.70
C TRP A 5 -2.05 8.01 0.32
N ALA A 6 -3.15 8.17 1.04
CA ALA A 6 -4.11 9.24 0.83
C ALA A 6 -4.28 10.12 2.07
N THR A 7 -4.55 11.41 1.87
CA THR A 7 -5.01 12.34 2.91
C THR A 7 -6.28 13.07 2.47
N LEU A 8 -7.04 13.60 3.45
CA LEU A 8 -8.26 14.38 3.23
C LEU A 8 -8.01 15.89 3.10
N ALA A 9 -6.76 16.32 3.27
CA ALA A 9 -6.31 17.70 3.19
C ALA A 9 -4.93 17.76 2.51
N PRO A 10 -4.55 18.91 1.91
CA PRO A 10 -3.21 19.09 1.35
C PRO A 10 -2.12 18.76 2.39
N ALA A 11 -1.11 18.00 1.96
CA ALA A 11 0.04 17.63 2.77
C ALA A 11 1.27 17.37 1.88
N GLY A 12 2.45 17.37 2.47
CA GLY A 12 3.69 16.97 1.78
C GLY A 12 3.78 15.47 1.52
N SER A 13 4.48 15.09 0.44
CA SER A 13 4.76 13.70 0.09
C SER A 13 6.16 13.29 0.51
N VAL A 14 6.33 12.88 1.78
CA VAL A 14 7.63 12.44 2.31
C VAL A 14 7.55 11.04 2.90
N VAL A 15 8.58 10.22 2.63
CA VAL A 15 8.84 8.97 3.35
C VAL A 15 10.17 9.08 4.06
N ARG A 16 10.18 8.77 5.36
CA ARG A 16 11.41 8.53 6.14
C ARG A 16 11.59 7.04 6.36
N PHE A 17 12.79 6.52 6.12
CA PHE A 17 13.07 5.10 6.17
C PHE A 17 14.49 4.79 6.68
N GLY A 18 14.66 3.58 7.19
CA GLY A 18 15.90 3.08 7.79
C GLY A 18 15.97 1.55 7.74
N GLN A 19 17.16 0.98 7.87
CA GLN A 19 17.33 -0.47 7.90
C GLN A 19 16.88 -1.03 9.25
N ALA A 20 16.05 -2.08 9.24
CA ALA A 20 15.71 -2.82 10.45
C ALA A 20 16.88 -3.73 10.87
N PRO A 21 17.13 -3.93 12.18
CA PRO A 21 16.29 -3.54 13.32
C PRO A 21 16.55 -2.14 13.88
N GLY A 22 17.35 -1.29 13.21
CA GLY A 22 17.71 0.04 13.70
C GLY A 22 16.49 0.93 14.02
N PRO A 23 16.52 1.71 15.11
CA PRO A 23 15.40 2.57 15.51
C PRO A 23 15.31 3.87 14.69
N GLU A 24 16.40 4.23 14.02
CA GLU A 24 16.53 5.47 13.27
C GLU A 24 16.00 5.34 11.84
N LEU A 25 15.53 6.46 11.29
CA LEU A 25 15.09 6.59 9.90
C LEU A 25 15.93 7.67 9.22
N PRO A 26 17.24 7.43 9.01
CA PRO A 26 18.19 8.45 8.56
C PRO A 26 17.95 8.89 7.11
N TRP A 27 17.26 8.08 6.32
CA TRP A 27 16.99 8.38 4.92
C TRP A 27 15.60 8.98 4.72
N GLN A 28 15.53 9.89 3.76
CA GLN A 28 14.30 10.54 3.34
C GLN A 28 14.17 10.48 1.82
N ALA A 29 12.95 10.29 1.35
CA ALA A 29 12.57 10.46 -0.05
C ALA A 29 11.34 11.36 -0.14
N THR A 30 11.32 12.23 -1.14
CA THR A 30 10.17 13.04 -1.52
C THR A 30 9.51 12.46 -2.76
N GLY A 31 8.25 12.84 -3.00
CA GLY A 31 7.51 12.39 -4.17
C GLY A 31 6.44 13.38 -4.58
N SER A 32 5.42 12.89 -5.28
CA SER A 32 4.34 13.72 -5.83
C SER A 32 3.04 13.55 -5.06
N THR A 33 2.14 14.52 -5.24
CA THR A 33 0.75 14.46 -4.77
C THR A 33 -0.15 14.73 -5.96
N GLN A 34 -1.21 13.95 -6.10
CA GLN A 34 -2.27 14.19 -7.07
C GLN A 34 -3.58 14.47 -6.34
N ARG A 35 -4.19 15.61 -6.63
CA ARG A 35 -5.56 15.89 -6.19
C ARG A 35 -6.51 15.00 -6.97
N PHE A 36 -7.37 14.28 -6.27
CA PHE A 36 -8.42 13.43 -6.81
C PHE A 36 -9.75 13.90 -6.26
N VAL A 37 -10.76 14.02 -7.13
CA VAL A 37 -12.13 14.36 -6.74
C VAL A 37 -12.98 13.16 -7.11
N ASP A 38 -13.70 12.60 -6.14
CA ASP A 38 -14.55 11.44 -6.42
C ASP A 38 -15.73 11.79 -7.36
N GLY A 39 -16.34 10.75 -7.94
CA GLY A 39 -17.51 10.87 -8.81
C GLY A 39 -18.84 10.99 -8.07
N GLY A 40 -18.83 10.93 -6.73
CA GLY A 40 -20.01 10.96 -5.88
C GLY A 40 -20.67 12.33 -5.79
N PHE A 41 -21.83 12.36 -5.13
CA PHE A 41 -22.62 13.59 -4.94
C PHE A 41 -21.85 14.64 -4.13
N LEU A 42 -21.10 14.21 -3.11
CA LEU A 42 -20.33 15.11 -2.26
C LEU A 42 -19.02 15.58 -2.89
N ARG A 43 -18.58 15.00 -4.02
CA ARG A 43 -17.34 15.36 -4.72
C ARG A 43 -16.16 15.45 -3.75
N ARG A 44 -15.96 14.43 -2.90
CA ARG A 44 -14.93 14.53 -1.86
C ARG A 44 -13.57 14.66 -2.52
N VAL A 45 -12.73 15.50 -1.92
CA VAL A 45 -11.36 15.74 -2.38
C VAL A 45 -10.40 14.88 -1.57
N LEU A 46 -9.60 14.10 -2.28
CA LEU A 46 -8.55 13.24 -1.75
C LEU A 46 -7.22 13.70 -2.35
N TYR A 47 -6.14 13.52 -1.58
CA TYR A 47 -4.78 13.81 -2.04
C TYR A 47 -4.00 12.50 -2.05
N MET A 48 -3.66 12.04 -3.25
CA MET A 48 -2.96 10.77 -3.48
C MET A 48 -1.45 11.03 -3.54
N HIS A 49 -0.72 10.56 -2.55
CA HIS A 49 0.72 10.74 -2.42
C HIS A 49 1.46 9.54 -2.97
N ARG A 50 2.56 9.75 -3.69
CA ARG A 50 3.39 8.68 -4.23
C ARG A 50 4.87 9.01 -4.06
N VAL A 51 5.61 8.15 -3.36
CA VAL A 51 7.05 8.31 -3.11
C VAL A 51 7.79 7.02 -3.48
N THR A 52 8.83 7.15 -4.32
CA THR A 52 9.66 6.02 -4.75
C THR A 52 10.97 5.96 -3.98
N LEU A 53 11.17 4.88 -3.23
CA LEU A 53 12.40 4.56 -2.53
C LEU A 53 13.36 3.83 -3.47
N ARG A 54 14.57 4.40 -3.63
CA ARG A 54 15.65 3.92 -4.50
C ARG A 54 16.86 3.51 -3.66
N GLY A 55 17.81 2.79 -4.26
CA GLY A 55 19.06 2.39 -3.59
C GLY A 55 18.86 1.43 -2.41
N LEU A 56 17.78 0.64 -2.43
CA LEU A 56 17.51 -0.34 -1.38
C LEU A 56 18.42 -1.56 -1.55
N VAL A 57 18.94 -2.06 -0.43
CA VAL A 57 19.74 -3.28 -0.39
C VAL A 57 18.80 -4.47 -0.63
N PRO A 58 19.05 -5.31 -1.65
CA PRO A 58 18.21 -6.46 -1.95
C PRO A 58 18.05 -7.40 -0.74
N GLY A 59 16.82 -7.84 -0.46
CA GLY A 59 16.54 -8.74 0.66
C GLY A 59 16.61 -8.12 2.06
N GLN A 60 17.03 -6.86 2.20
CA GLN A 60 17.10 -6.15 3.48
C GLN A 60 15.71 -5.71 3.95
N ARG A 61 15.47 -5.79 5.25
CA ARG A 61 14.26 -5.22 5.89
C ARG A 61 14.45 -3.75 6.18
N TYR A 62 13.41 -2.98 5.93
CA TYR A 62 13.36 -1.55 6.19
C TYR A 62 12.17 -1.22 7.08
N VAL A 63 12.37 -0.26 7.99
CA VAL A 63 11.30 0.43 8.70
C VAL A 63 11.04 1.73 7.95
N TYR A 64 9.77 2.13 7.82
CA TYR A 64 9.42 3.41 7.20
C TYR A 64 8.20 4.04 7.86
N ARG A 65 8.03 5.34 7.63
CA ARG A 65 6.79 6.09 7.87
C ARG A 65 6.61 7.12 6.75
N CYS A 66 5.36 7.47 6.45
CA CYS A 66 5.00 8.42 5.41
C CYS A 66 4.20 9.60 6.00
N GLY A 67 4.27 10.75 5.35
CA GLY A 67 3.61 11.97 5.79
C GLY A 67 4.47 13.20 5.57
N SER A 68 4.35 14.17 6.45
CA SER A 68 4.99 15.49 6.34
C SER A 68 4.83 16.27 7.66
N GLN A 69 5.03 17.59 7.66
CA GLN A 69 4.86 18.42 8.86
C GLN A 69 3.42 18.43 9.38
N GLU A 70 2.45 18.25 8.48
CA GLU A 70 1.02 18.17 8.78
C GLU A 70 0.65 16.90 9.56
N GLY A 71 1.49 15.88 9.53
CA GLY A 71 1.25 14.63 10.24
C GLY A 71 2.05 13.47 9.66
N TRP A 72 2.33 12.50 10.51
CA TRP A 72 3.08 11.31 10.14
C TRP A 72 2.33 10.04 10.52
N SER A 73 2.36 9.04 9.64
CA SER A 73 1.85 7.72 9.96
C SER A 73 2.66 7.03 11.07
N ARG A 74 2.08 5.94 11.58
CA ARG A 74 2.81 4.94 12.38
C ARG A 74 3.96 4.34 11.56
N ARG A 75 4.86 3.65 12.24
CA ARG A 75 5.95 2.93 11.57
C ARG A 75 5.41 1.63 10.95
N PHE A 76 5.80 1.39 9.72
CA PHE A 76 5.57 0.17 8.98
C PHE A 76 6.91 -0.50 8.65
N GLN A 77 6.86 -1.75 8.18
CA GLN A 77 8.05 -2.49 7.79
C GLN A 77 7.83 -3.24 6.50
N PHE A 78 8.83 -3.25 5.62
CA PHE A 78 8.82 -4.08 4.42
C PHE A 78 10.18 -4.73 4.21
N ARG A 79 10.23 -5.74 3.34
CA ARG A 79 11.48 -6.33 2.85
C ARG A 79 11.70 -5.91 1.41
N ALA A 80 12.87 -5.34 1.10
CA ALA A 80 13.25 -5.10 -0.29
C ALA A 80 13.34 -6.43 -1.04
N LEU A 81 12.81 -6.48 -2.26
CA LEU A 81 12.91 -7.67 -3.10
C LEU A 81 14.37 -8.07 -3.28
N ARG A 82 14.64 -9.37 -3.28
CA ARG A 82 15.95 -9.89 -3.63
C ARG A 82 16.17 -9.70 -5.14
N ASN A 83 17.42 -9.77 -5.58
CA ASN A 83 17.80 -9.71 -6.99
C ASN A 83 18.65 -10.94 -7.34
N GLY A 84 18.93 -11.12 -8.63
CA GLY A 84 19.67 -12.27 -9.14
C GLY A 84 18.80 -13.52 -9.33
N THR A 85 19.44 -14.61 -9.74
CA THR A 85 18.78 -15.88 -10.15
C THR A 85 18.86 -16.98 -9.09
N ALA A 86 19.63 -16.78 -8.01
CA ALA A 86 19.83 -17.76 -6.94
C ALA A 86 18.69 -17.79 -5.90
N TRP A 87 17.47 -17.36 -6.27
CA TRP A 87 16.30 -17.38 -5.42
C TRP A 87 15.02 -17.43 -6.26
N SER A 88 13.91 -17.86 -5.66
CA SER A 88 12.59 -17.87 -6.28
C SER A 88 11.62 -17.02 -5.45
N PRO A 89 10.90 -16.05 -6.06
CA PRO A 89 9.90 -15.25 -5.35
C PRO A 89 8.67 -16.07 -5.01
N ARG A 90 8.14 -15.89 -3.80
CA ARG A 90 6.83 -16.44 -3.42
C ARG A 90 5.78 -15.34 -3.53
N VAL A 91 4.81 -15.55 -4.41
CA VAL A 91 3.76 -14.57 -4.69
C VAL A 91 2.41 -15.17 -4.28
N ALA A 92 1.66 -14.44 -3.45
CA ALA A 92 0.25 -14.76 -3.21
C ALA A 92 -0.60 -14.13 -4.31
N VAL A 93 -1.47 -14.92 -4.94
CA VAL A 93 -2.35 -14.47 -6.04
C VAL A 93 -3.80 -14.74 -5.66
N TYR A 94 -4.66 -13.75 -5.78
CA TYR A 94 -6.10 -13.87 -5.56
C TYR A 94 -6.86 -12.73 -6.27
N GLY A 95 -8.14 -12.93 -6.57
CA GLY A 95 -9.08 -11.91 -7.06
C GLY A 95 -10.28 -11.79 -6.14
N ASP A 96 -11.23 -10.92 -6.49
CA ASP A 96 -12.61 -11.02 -6.01
C ASP A 96 -12.74 -10.92 -4.48
N MET A 97 -11.92 -10.06 -3.85
CA MET A 97 -11.85 -10.00 -2.39
C MET A 97 -13.13 -9.43 -1.78
N GLY A 98 -13.61 -8.32 -2.35
CA GLY A 98 -14.73 -7.54 -1.86
C GLY A 98 -14.54 -6.92 -0.47
N LEU A 99 -15.43 -5.99 -0.15
CA LEU A 99 -15.52 -5.44 1.21
C LEU A 99 -16.33 -6.34 2.15
N GLU A 100 -17.36 -7.03 1.65
CA GLU A 100 -18.21 -7.88 2.47
C GLU A 100 -17.57 -9.26 2.66
N ASN A 101 -17.12 -9.54 3.89
CA ASN A 101 -16.54 -10.83 4.29
C ASN A 101 -15.25 -11.27 3.54
N PRO A 102 -14.13 -10.53 3.67
CA PRO A 102 -12.86 -10.87 3.01
C PRO A 102 -12.17 -12.05 3.72
N ARG A 103 -12.70 -13.28 3.54
CA ARG A 103 -12.26 -14.50 4.27
C ARG A 103 -10.77 -14.80 4.13
N ALA A 104 -10.19 -14.49 2.98
CA ALA A 104 -8.76 -14.71 2.71
C ALA A 104 -7.84 -13.70 3.43
N LEU A 105 -8.35 -12.49 3.74
CA LEU A 105 -7.52 -11.38 4.19
C LEU A 105 -6.81 -11.63 5.54
N PRO A 106 -7.45 -12.17 6.61
CA PRO A 106 -6.74 -12.47 7.85
C PRO A 106 -5.59 -13.47 7.67
N ARG A 107 -5.78 -14.46 6.79
CA ARG A 107 -4.74 -15.44 6.44
C ARG A 107 -3.59 -14.77 5.71
N LEU A 108 -3.88 -14.00 4.66
CA LEU A 108 -2.88 -13.25 3.91
C LEU A 108 -2.06 -12.30 4.80
N GLN A 109 -2.71 -11.58 5.70
CA GLN A 109 -2.04 -10.68 6.66
C GLN A 109 -1.09 -11.43 7.59
N ARG A 110 -1.52 -12.57 8.15
CA ARG A 110 -0.68 -13.41 9.02
C ARG A 110 0.53 -13.95 8.26
N GLU A 111 0.31 -14.47 7.07
CA GLU A 111 1.35 -15.11 6.25
C GLU A 111 2.36 -14.08 5.71
N ALA A 112 1.91 -12.88 5.34
CA ALA A 112 2.78 -11.77 4.98
C ALA A 112 3.67 -11.31 6.15
N ARG A 113 3.12 -11.20 7.38
CA ARG A 113 3.92 -10.87 8.57
C ARG A 113 4.93 -11.96 8.94
N ALA A 114 4.59 -13.22 8.70
CA ALA A 114 5.51 -14.35 8.84
C ALA A 114 6.57 -14.41 7.74
N GLY A 115 6.51 -13.51 6.74
CA GLY A 115 7.44 -13.48 5.62
C GLY A 115 7.29 -14.68 4.69
N LEU A 116 6.07 -15.21 4.52
CA LEU A 116 5.79 -16.33 3.61
C LEU A 116 5.65 -15.89 2.15
N TYR A 117 5.40 -14.60 1.91
CA TYR A 117 5.29 -14.00 0.59
C TYR A 117 6.27 -12.85 0.42
N ASP A 118 6.82 -12.72 -0.77
CA ASP A 118 7.67 -11.61 -1.20
C ASP A 118 6.85 -10.51 -1.91
N ALA A 119 5.69 -10.87 -2.45
CA ALA A 119 4.71 -9.95 -3.03
C ALA A 119 3.29 -10.55 -3.04
N VAL A 120 2.31 -9.68 -3.26
CA VAL A 120 0.90 -10.03 -3.50
C VAL A 120 0.49 -9.53 -4.87
N LEU A 121 -0.31 -10.31 -5.59
CA LEU A 121 -1.01 -9.90 -6.81
C LEU A 121 -2.52 -10.05 -6.61
N HIS A 122 -3.23 -8.93 -6.54
CA HIS A 122 -4.69 -8.87 -6.52
C HIS A 122 -5.22 -8.72 -7.95
N VAL A 123 -5.79 -9.80 -8.50
CA VAL A 123 -6.20 -9.91 -9.90
C VAL A 123 -7.64 -9.45 -10.16
N GLY A 124 -7.94 -8.19 -9.82
CA GLY A 124 -9.22 -7.55 -10.12
C GLY A 124 -10.30 -7.75 -9.07
N ASP A 125 -11.39 -6.99 -9.22
CA ASP A 125 -12.58 -7.01 -8.39
C ASP A 125 -12.27 -6.76 -6.91
N PHE A 126 -11.83 -5.53 -6.65
CA PHE A 126 -11.21 -5.18 -5.37
C PHE A 126 -12.23 -5.08 -4.25
N ALA A 127 -12.95 -3.97 -4.19
CA ALA A 127 -13.94 -3.71 -3.14
C ALA A 127 -15.36 -4.10 -3.57
N TYR A 128 -15.57 -4.33 -4.88
CA TYR A 128 -16.84 -4.17 -5.58
C TYR A 128 -17.42 -2.76 -5.35
N ASP A 129 -17.28 -1.90 -6.37
CA ASP A 129 -17.77 -0.50 -6.38
C ASP A 129 -17.00 0.43 -5.43
N MET A 130 -15.70 0.65 -5.74
CA MET A 130 -14.83 1.53 -4.95
C MET A 130 -15.34 2.97 -4.83
N ASP A 131 -16.09 3.44 -5.81
CA ASP A 131 -16.67 4.79 -5.92
C ASP A 131 -17.98 4.96 -5.14
N TRP A 132 -18.60 3.87 -4.68
CA TRP A 132 -19.88 3.92 -3.98
C TRP A 132 -19.82 4.69 -2.65
N ASN A 133 -20.94 5.33 -2.30
CA ASN A 133 -21.09 6.16 -1.10
C ASN A 133 -20.01 7.26 -1.00
N ASP A 134 -19.82 8.00 -2.09
CA ASP A 134 -18.75 8.99 -2.30
C ASP A 134 -17.38 8.38 -1.96
N ALA A 135 -17.01 7.29 -2.62
CA ALA A 135 -15.74 6.56 -2.43
C ALA A 135 -15.47 6.00 -1.01
N ARG A 136 -16.44 6.01 -0.10
CA ARG A 136 -16.24 5.50 1.28
C ARG A 136 -16.07 3.98 1.34
N VAL A 137 -16.58 3.25 0.35
CA VAL A 137 -16.28 1.80 0.20
C VAL A 137 -14.81 1.59 -0.12
N GLY A 138 -14.26 2.36 -1.06
CA GLY A 138 -12.83 2.35 -1.35
C GLY A 138 -11.99 2.65 -0.11
N ASP A 139 -12.36 3.68 0.67
CA ASP A 139 -11.68 4.00 1.93
C ASP A 139 -11.71 2.83 2.93
N ALA A 140 -12.87 2.19 3.10
CA ALA A 140 -13.04 1.07 4.01
C ALA A 140 -12.23 -0.16 3.58
N PHE A 141 -12.22 -0.45 2.28
CA PHE A 141 -11.43 -1.53 1.69
C PHE A 141 -9.93 -1.29 1.89
N MET A 142 -9.42 -0.10 1.55
CA MET A 142 -8.01 0.23 1.69
C MET A 142 -7.54 0.20 3.15
N ARG A 143 -8.38 0.61 4.11
CA ARG A 143 -8.08 0.44 5.55
C ARG A 143 -7.95 -1.02 5.96
N ARG A 144 -8.76 -1.92 5.40
CA ARG A 144 -8.66 -3.37 5.68
C ARG A 144 -7.41 -3.99 5.06
N VAL A 145 -7.03 -3.57 3.86
CA VAL A 145 -5.87 -4.08 3.15
C VAL A 145 -4.55 -3.48 3.66
N GLU A 146 -4.56 -2.31 4.29
CA GLU A 146 -3.35 -1.62 4.82
C GLU A 146 -2.37 -2.55 5.55
N PRO A 147 -2.78 -3.41 6.51
CA PRO A 147 -1.83 -4.26 7.23
C PRO A 147 -1.08 -5.25 6.33
N LEU A 148 -1.66 -5.60 5.18
CA LEU A 148 -1.04 -6.42 4.15
C LEU A 148 -0.19 -5.55 3.20
N ALA A 149 -0.79 -4.52 2.59
CA ALA A 149 -0.14 -3.69 1.58
C ALA A 149 0.99 -2.80 2.11
N ALA A 150 1.00 -2.48 3.41
CA ALA A 150 2.11 -1.77 4.05
C ALA A 150 3.28 -2.70 4.41
N THR A 151 3.09 -4.02 4.33
CA THR A 151 4.11 -5.02 4.70
C THR A 151 4.83 -5.62 3.49
N VAL A 152 4.08 -5.90 2.42
CA VAL A 152 4.58 -6.52 1.19
C VAL A 152 4.11 -5.73 -0.03
N PRO A 153 4.89 -5.69 -1.13
CA PRO A 153 4.43 -5.11 -2.39
C PRO A 153 3.07 -5.70 -2.78
N TYR A 154 2.08 -4.82 -2.92
CA TYR A 154 0.70 -5.17 -3.27
C TYR A 154 0.44 -4.70 -4.70
N MET A 155 0.54 -5.64 -5.64
CA MET A 155 0.34 -5.40 -7.06
C MET A 155 -1.11 -5.68 -7.43
N THR A 156 -1.64 -4.92 -8.39
CA THR A 156 -3.04 -4.99 -8.81
C THR A 156 -3.15 -5.01 -10.33
N CYS A 157 -4.15 -5.71 -10.85
CA CYS A 157 -4.69 -5.45 -12.19
C CYS A 157 -6.20 -5.19 -12.09
N PRO A 158 -6.76 -4.28 -12.92
CA PRO A 158 -8.20 -3.95 -12.84
C PRO A 158 -9.06 -5.11 -13.33
N GLY A 159 -10.15 -5.40 -12.63
CA GLY A 159 -11.22 -6.28 -13.07
C GLY A 159 -12.34 -5.50 -13.78
N ASN A 160 -13.46 -6.16 -14.05
CA ASN A 160 -14.63 -5.53 -14.65
C ASN A 160 -15.32 -4.56 -13.68
N HIS A 161 -15.23 -4.78 -12.36
CA HIS A 161 -15.79 -3.85 -11.38
C HIS A 161 -14.98 -2.55 -11.21
N GLU A 162 -13.78 -2.47 -11.79
CA GLU A 162 -12.95 -1.26 -11.80
C GLU A 162 -13.04 -0.46 -13.13
N GLN A 163 -13.65 -1.02 -14.17
CA GLN A 163 -13.84 -0.38 -15.48
C GLN A 163 -15.26 0.17 -15.62
N LYS A 164 -15.63 1.12 -14.77
CA LYS A 164 -16.92 1.82 -14.84
C LYS A 164 -16.76 3.25 -15.33
#